data_AF-A0A067MZ88-F1
#
_entry.id   AF-A0A067MZ88-F1
#
_cell.length_a   1.000
_cell.length_b   1.000
_cell.length_c   1.000
_cell.angle_alpha   90.00
_cell.angle_beta   90.00
_cell.angle_gamma   90.00
#
_symmetry.space_group_name_H-M   'P 1'
#
loop_
_entity.id
_entity.type
_entity.pdbx_description
1 polymer ?
#
loop_
_entity_poly.entity_id
_entity_poly.type
_entity_poly.pdbx_seq_one_letter_code
_entity_poly.pdbx_strand_id
1 'polypeptide(L)' 'MAGPNLEVFKFGIYVFFPVMMMLHYGNPDWYAEHVKPYRERFWPPEETTNVR' A
#
# COMPACT_ATOMS: atom_id res chain seq x y z
N MET A 1 -24.04 1.37 22.98
CA MET A 1 -22.71 0.90 22.52
C MET A 1 -22.77 -0.61 22.47
N ALA A 2 -22.59 -1.25 21.30
CA ALA A 2 -22.57 -2.70 21.24
C ALA A 2 -21.37 -3.17 22.07
N GLY A 3 -21.59 -4.05 23.04
CA GLY A 3 -20.67 -4.33 24.15
C GLY A 3 -19.33 -4.99 23.76
N PRO A 4 -18.69 -5.74 24.66
CA PRO A 4 -17.31 -6.24 24.49
C PRO A 4 -17.02 -6.94 23.15
N ASN A 5 -18.00 -7.62 22.55
CA ASN A 5 -17.86 -8.27 21.24
C ASN A 5 -17.53 -7.29 20.10
N LEU A 6 -18.09 -6.07 20.14
CA LEU A 6 -17.79 -5.06 19.11
C LEU A 6 -16.37 -4.52 19.26
N GLU A 7 -15.84 -4.47 20.49
CA GLU A 7 -14.48 -4.03 20.74
C GLU A 7 -13.46 -5.03 20.19
N VAL A 8 -13.69 -6.33 20.41
CA VAL A 8 -12.87 -7.40 19.82
C VAL A 8 -12.90 -7.37 18.30
N PHE A 9 -14.07 -7.15 17.69
CA PHE A 9 -14.20 -7.03 16.25
C PHE A 9 -13.40 -5.85 15.67
N LYS A 10 -13.54 -4.65 16.27
CA LYS A 10 -12.79 -3.46 15.84
C LYS A 10 -11.29 -3.67 15.98
N PHE A 11 -10.85 -4.24 17.10
CA PHE A 11 -9.44 -4.56 17.32
C PHE A 11 -8.92 -5.53 16.25
N GLY A 12 -9.70 -6.57 15.93
CA GLY A 12 -9.40 -7.51 14.86
C GLY A 12 -9.19 -6.80 13.51
N ILE A 13 -10.08 -5.88 13.14
CA ILE A 13 -9.92 -5.07 11.91
C ILE A 13 -8.67 -4.21 11.98
N TYR A 14 -8.41 -3.52 13.10
CA TYR A 14 -7.27 -2.62 13.24
C TYR A 14 -5.93 -3.32 13.08
N VAL A 15 -5.83 -4.60 13.45
CA VAL A 15 -4.61 -5.39 13.25
C VAL A 15 -4.60 -6.06 11.87
N PHE A 16 -5.71 -6.68 11.48
CA PHE A 16 -5.78 -7.45 10.25
C PHE A 16 -5.63 -6.59 9.00
N PHE A 17 -6.28 -5.43 8.98
CA PHE A 17 -6.27 -4.54 7.82
C PHE A 17 -4.85 -4.09 7.44
N PRO A 18 -4.04 -3.47 8.31
CA PRO A 18 -2.69 -3.05 7.94
C PRO A 18 -1.78 -4.23 7.55
N VAL A 19 -1.90 -5.39 8.22
CA VAL A 19 -1.10 -6.58 7.87
C VAL A 19 -1.45 -7.08 6.46
N MET A 20 -2.74 -7.18 6.15
CA MET A 20 -3.20 -7.59 4.81
C MET A 20 -2.75 -6.60 3.73
N MET A 21 -2.85 -5.30 4.01
CA MET A 21 -2.39 -4.27 3.08
C MET A 21 -0.89 -4.42 2.84
N MET A 22 -0.08 -4.64 3.88
CA MET A 22 1.36 -4.87 3.71
C MET A 22 1.66 -6.11 2.86
N LEU A 23 0.93 -7.22 3.04
CA LEU A 23 1.12 -8.42 2.23
C LEU A 23 0.73 -8.21 0.77
N HIS A 24 -0.36 -7.47 0.52
CA HIS A 24 -0.83 -7.20 -0.83
C HIS A 24 0.07 -6.22 -1.58
N TYR A 25 0.29 -5.03 -1.01
CA TYR A 25 1.07 -3.96 -1.63
C TYR A 25 2.58 -4.17 -1.54
N GLY A 26 3.05 -5.01 -0.61
CA GLY A 26 4.45 -5.41 -0.50
C GLY A 26 4.86 -6.50 -1.49
N ASN A 27 3.92 -7.10 -2.24
CA ASN A 27 4.24 -8.06 -3.28
C ASN A 27 5.00 -7.35 -4.43
N PRO A 28 6.24 -7.78 -4.76
CA PRO A 28 7.04 -7.15 -5.80
C PRO A 28 6.40 -7.25 -7.19
N ASP A 29 5.70 -8.35 -7.49
CA ASP A 29 5.03 -8.57 -8.77
C ASP A 29 3.86 -7.59 -8.92
N TRP A 30 3.04 -7.45 -7.87
CA TRP A 30 1.95 -6.49 -7.85
C TRP A 30 2.46 -5.05 -8.08
N TYR A 31 3.55 -4.67 -7.41
CA TYR A 31 4.17 -3.36 -7.58
C TYR A 31 4.68 -3.14 -9.01
N ALA A 32 5.33 -4.14 -9.61
CA ALA A 32 5.86 -4.08 -10.96
C ALA A 32 4.75 -3.92 -12.01
N GLU A 33 3.61 -4.58 -11.81
CA GLU A 33 2.47 -4.52 -12.72
C GLU A 33 1.61 -3.26 -12.54
N HIS A 34 1.40 -2.81 -11.30
CA HIS A 34 0.40 -1.79 -10.99
C HIS A 34 0.97 -0.42 -10.63
N VAL A 35 2.22 -0.33 -10.15
CA VAL A 35 2.80 0.95 -9.69
C VAL A 35 3.90 1.42 -10.63
N LYS A 36 4.84 0.53 -10.97
CA LYS A 36 5.99 0.86 -11.83
C LYS A 36 5.60 1.51 -13.17
N PRO A 37 4.54 1.09 -13.89
CA PRO A 37 4.18 1.69 -15.18
C PRO A 37 3.73 3.16 -15.06
N TYR A 38 3.19 3.56 -13.91
CA TYR A 38 2.78 4.95 -13.71
C TYR A 38 3.95 5.89 -13.39
N ARG A 39 5.15 5.36 -13.13
CA ARG A 39 6.35 6.17 -12.87
C ARG A 39 6.55 7.21 -13.98
N GLU A 40 6.45 6.78 -15.23
CA GLU A 40 6.67 7.64 -16.40
C GLU A 40 5.60 8.72 -16.57
N ARG A 41 4.42 8.54 -15.97
CA ARG A 41 3.33 9.53 -15.99
C ARG A 41 3.50 10.63 -14.95
N PHE A 42 4.07 10.29 -13.79
CA PHE A 42 4.15 11.20 -12.65
C PHE A 42 5.54 11.79 -12.44
N TRP A 43 6.59 11.07 -12.84
CA TRP A 43 7.96 11.49 -12.64
C TRP A 43 8.50 12.23 -13.88
N PRO A 44 9.25 13.33 -13.69
CA PRO A 44 9.93 13.99 -14.80
C PRO A 44 10.96 13.04 -15.44
N PRO A 45 11.22 13.17 -16.75
CA PRO A 45 12.27 12.41 -17.43
C PRO A 45 13.60 12.53 -16.70
N GLU A 46 14.33 11.43 -16.57
CA GLU A 46 15.62 11.41 -15.89
C GLU A 46 16.61 12.39 -16.54
N GLU A 47 16.54 12.55 -17.87
CA GLU A 47 17.33 13.51 -18.66
C GLU A 47 17.15 14.98 -18.21
N THR A 48 15.99 15.31 -17.65
CA THR A 48 15.65 16.67 -17.16
C THR A 48 15.80 16.80 -15.65
N THR A 49 16.16 15.71 -14.97
CA THR A 49 16.39 15.67 -13.53
C THR A 49 17.89 15.77 -13.25
N ASN A 50 18.28 16.23 -12.06
CA ASN A 50 19.69 16.27 -11.67
C ASN A 50 20.20 14.84 -11.40
N VAL A 51 20.67 14.17 -12.45
CA VAL A 51 21.35 12.87 -12.38
C VAL A 51 22.80 13.14 -12.01
N ARG A 52 23.19 12.67 -10.82
CA ARG A 52 24.53 12.86 -10.27
C ARG A 52 25.41 11.66 -10.55
#